data_AF-A0A7J4G2L5-F1
#
_entry.id   AF-A0A7J4G2L5-F1
#
_cell.length_a   1.000
_cell.length_b   1.000
_cell.length_c   1.000
_cell.angle_alpha   90.00
_cell.angle_beta   90.00
_cell.angle_gamma   90.00
#
_symmetry.space_group_name_H-M   'P 1'
#
loop_
_entity.id
_entity.type
_entity.pdbx_description
1 polymer ?
#
loop_
_entity_poly.entity_id
_entity_poly.type
_entity_poly.pdbx_seq_one_letter_code
_entity_poly.pdbx_strand_id
1 'polypeptide(L)'
;MNNRTSEHQNKRGMTLIVKTITRLTVGLILLYGIYIVLHGHLSPGGGFPGGVIIALSFIHLILAFGKEAALQRFNRVRASFFENLGAIMFLGIALLGFFGGYFFLNFLNKGEAFDLFSAGTIPLYNIAICLKVGAGLFLIFITLVFLSKTEEK
;
A
#
# COMPACT_ATOMS: atom_id res chain seq x y z
N MET A 1 -38.59 -23.50 28.25
CA MET A 1 -38.20 -23.27 26.85
C MET A 1 -37.42 -21.96 26.78
N ASN A 2 -36.09 -22.03 26.90
CA ASN A 2 -35.22 -20.86 27.01
C ASN A 2 -34.35 -20.75 25.74
N ASN A 3 -34.95 -20.25 24.65
CA ASN A 3 -34.29 -20.10 23.34
C ASN A 3 -33.74 -18.67 23.12
N ARG A 4 -33.03 -18.11 24.09
CA ARG A 4 -32.42 -16.76 23.96
C ARG A 4 -30.89 -16.73 24.09
N THR A 5 -30.21 -17.88 24.05
CA THR A 5 -28.77 -17.95 24.33
C THR A 5 -27.87 -18.26 23.13
N SER A 6 -28.35 -18.14 21.87
CA SER A 6 -27.54 -18.42 20.68
C SER A 6 -27.23 -17.21 19.78
N GLU A 7 -27.39 -15.97 20.25
CA GLU A 7 -27.05 -14.76 19.45
C GLU A 7 -25.70 -14.10 19.81
N HIS A 8 -24.91 -14.69 20.72
CA HIS A 8 -23.51 -14.26 20.93
C HIS A 8 -22.53 -14.98 19.99
N GLN A 9 -22.93 -15.21 18.74
CA GLN A 9 -22.02 -15.64 17.68
C GLN A 9 -21.17 -14.44 17.22
N ASN A 10 -20.04 -14.24 17.91
CA ASN A 10 -18.79 -13.79 17.32
C ASN A 10 -18.86 -12.54 16.41
N LYS A 11 -19.22 -11.37 16.93
CA LYS A 11 -19.05 -10.10 16.18
C LYS A 11 -17.57 -9.68 16.16
N ARG A 12 -16.73 -10.37 15.39
CA ARG A 12 -15.39 -9.89 15.02
C ARG A 12 -15.54 -8.76 13.99
N GLY A 13 -15.09 -7.54 14.33
CA GLY A 13 -15.10 -6.36 13.45
C GLY A 13 -16.33 -5.44 13.59
N MET A 14 -16.43 -4.44 12.72
CA MET A 14 -17.48 -3.40 12.73
C MET A 14 -18.86 -3.91 12.24
N THR A 15 -19.85 -3.02 12.22
CA THR A 15 -21.23 -3.32 11.78
C THR A 15 -21.30 -3.83 10.33
N LEU A 16 -22.40 -4.51 9.99
CA LEU A 16 -22.63 -5.01 8.64
C LEU A 16 -22.59 -3.89 7.58
N ILE A 17 -23.21 -2.75 7.88
CA ILE A 17 -23.23 -1.57 7.01
C ILE A 17 -21.79 -1.13 6.70
N VAL A 18 -20.96 -0.99 7.75
CA VAL A 18 -19.57 -0.56 7.58
C VAL A 18 -18.77 -1.57 6.77
N LYS A 19 -18.89 -2.87 7.05
CA LYS A 19 -18.20 -3.93 6.29
C LYS A 19 -18.58 -3.92 4.81
N THR A 20 -19.85 -3.70 4.50
CA THR A 20 -20.36 -3.63 3.12
C THR A 20 -19.83 -2.40 2.39
N ILE A 21 -19.89 -1.23 3.01
CA ILE A 21 -19.36 0.02 2.43
C ILE A 21 -17.85 -0.08 2.23
N THR A 22 -17.10 -0.55 3.24
CA THR A 22 -15.65 -0.75 3.14
C THR A 22 -15.27 -1.69 1.99
N ARG A 23 -16.03 -2.76 1.76
CA ARG A 23 -15.75 -3.67 0.64
C ARG A 23 -15.86 -2.98 -0.72
N LEU A 24 -16.79 -2.05 -0.86
CA LEU A 24 -16.96 -1.26 -2.08
C LEU A 24 -15.87 -0.18 -2.20
N THR A 25 -15.64 0.60 -1.14
CA THR A 25 -14.73 1.75 -1.17
C THR A 25 -13.26 1.35 -1.29
N VAL A 26 -12.85 0.21 -0.74
CA VAL A 26 -11.44 -0.25 -0.82
C VAL A 26 -10.97 -0.40 -2.26
N GLY A 27 -11.81 -0.96 -3.14
CA GLY A 27 -11.48 -1.08 -4.57
C GLY A 27 -11.27 0.28 -5.23
N LEU A 28 -12.12 1.26 -4.90
CA LEU A 28 -12.02 2.63 -5.42
C LEU A 28 -10.77 3.34 -4.89
N ILE A 29 -10.47 3.20 -3.60
CA ILE A 29 -9.27 3.78 -2.98
C ILE A 29 -8.00 3.18 -3.59
N LEU A 30 -7.96 1.86 -3.82
CA LEU A 30 -6.84 1.20 -4.49
C LEU A 30 -6.64 1.71 -5.91
N LEU A 31 -7.72 1.78 -6.69
CA LEU A 31 -7.67 2.28 -8.07
C LEU A 31 -7.16 3.73 -8.11
N TYR A 32 -7.66 4.57 -7.21
CA TYR A 32 -7.21 5.96 -7.09
C TYR A 32 -5.74 6.05 -6.67
N GLY A 33 -5.30 5.21 -5.72
CA GLY A 33 -3.89 5.13 -5.32
C GLY A 33 -2.99 4.77 -6.50
N ILE A 34 -3.35 3.75 -7.29
CA ILE A 34 -2.61 3.34 -8.50
C ILE A 34 -2.56 4.50 -9.50
N TYR A 35 -3.68 5.19 -9.73
CA TYR A 35 -3.74 6.35 -10.61
C TYR A 35 -2.72 7.44 -10.18
N ILE A 36 -2.67 7.78 -8.89
CA ILE A 36 -1.75 8.79 -8.33
C ILE A 36 -0.28 8.38 -8.48
N VAL A 37 0.04 7.08 -8.37
CA VAL A 37 1.41 6.57 -8.59
C VAL A 37 1.81 6.72 -10.05
N LEU A 38 0.95 6.31 -10.97
CA LEU A 38 1.26 6.29 -12.41
C LEU A 38 1.29 7.69 -13.04
N HIS A 39 0.47 8.62 -12.56
CA HIS A 39 0.39 9.99 -13.09
C HIS A 39 1.21 11.01 -12.30
N GLY A 40 2.11 10.55 -11.42
CA GLY A 40 2.89 11.43 -10.55
C GLY A 40 3.84 12.40 -11.27
N HIS A 41 4.16 12.15 -12.54
CA HIS A 41 4.94 13.08 -13.37
C HIS A 41 4.07 14.05 -14.17
N LEU A 42 2.75 13.82 -14.25
CA LEU A 42 1.80 14.64 -15.02
C LEU A 42 0.94 15.54 -14.12
N SER A 43 0.68 15.08 -12.90
CA SER A 43 -0.19 15.73 -11.92
C SER A 43 0.48 15.77 -10.55
N PRO A 44 0.03 16.64 -9.63
CA PRO A 44 0.46 16.58 -8.23
C PRO A 44 0.19 15.19 -7.66
N GLY A 45 1.26 14.47 -7.30
CA GLY A 45 1.14 13.05 -6.93
C GLY A 45 2.49 12.35 -6.81
N GLY A 46 2.53 11.07 -7.19
CA GLY A 46 3.75 10.26 -7.20
C GLY A 46 3.70 9.04 -6.27
N GLY A 47 4.84 8.35 -6.20
CA GLY A 47 4.96 7.09 -5.48
C GLY A 47 4.67 7.18 -3.99
N PHE A 48 5.05 8.29 -3.34
CA PHE A 48 4.83 8.47 -1.90
C PHE A 48 3.34 8.63 -1.54
N PRO A 49 2.61 9.68 -2.00
CA PRO A 49 1.21 9.83 -1.65
C PRO A 49 0.35 8.67 -2.17
N GLY A 50 0.65 8.12 -3.35
CA GLY A 50 -0.03 6.94 -3.87
C GLY A 50 0.21 5.69 -3.01
N GLY A 51 1.43 5.47 -2.55
CA GLY A 51 1.77 4.39 -1.62
C GLY A 51 1.05 4.52 -0.28
N VAL A 52 0.92 5.74 0.26
CA VAL A 52 0.14 6.00 1.49
C VAL A 52 -1.34 5.67 1.28
N ILE A 53 -1.95 6.11 0.17
CA ILE A 53 -3.35 5.80 -0.16
C ILE A 53 -3.58 4.29 -0.26
N ILE A 54 -2.67 3.57 -0.93
CA ILE A 54 -2.74 2.11 -1.05
C ILE A 54 -2.63 1.46 0.33
N ALA A 55 -1.68 1.85 1.18
CA ALA A 55 -1.57 1.33 2.54
C ALA A 55 -2.84 1.58 3.37
N LEU A 56 -3.41 2.79 3.27
CA LEU A 56 -4.65 3.16 3.95
C LEU A 56 -5.84 2.30 3.51
N SER A 57 -5.89 1.88 2.24
CA SER A 57 -6.94 0.96 1.77
C SER A 57 -6.90 -0.40 2.50
N PHE A 58 -5.69 -0.93 2.73
CA PHE A 58 -5.50 -2.17 3.49
C PHE A 58 -5.78 -1.97 4.98
N ILE A 59 -5.35 -0.84 5.55
CA ILE A 59 -5.67 -0.49 6.94
C ILE A 59 -7.18 -0.36 7.11
N HIS A 60 -7.88 0.25 6.15
CA HIS A 60 -9.33 0.39 6.17
C HIS A 60 -10.05 -0.97 6.22
N LEU A 61 -9.58 -1.96 5.45
CA LEU A 61 -10.06 -3.34 5.55
C LEU A 61 -9.86 -3.91 6.96
N ILE A 62 -8.69 -3.71 7.56
CA ILE A 62 -8.39 -4.23 8.91
C ILE A 62 -9.30 -3.59 9.96
N LEU A 63 -9.54 -2.29 9.88
CA LEU A 63 -10.43 -1.59 10.81
C LEU A 63 -11.87 -2.12 10.71
N ALA A 64 -12.36 -2.41 9.49
CA ALA A 64 -13.73 -2.90 9.30
C ALA A 64 -13.92 -4.38 9.68
N PHE A 65 -12.98 -5.25 9.32
CA PHE A 65 -13.11 -6.70 9.49
C PHE A 65 -12.39 -7.25 10.72
N GLY A 66 -11.56 -6.44 11.37
CA GLY A 66 -10.75 -6.82 12.53
C GLY A 66 -9.42 -7.48 12.15
N LYS A 67 -8.57 -7.67 13.17
CA LYS A 67 -7.16 -8.11 13.05
C LYS A 67 -6.94 -9.45 12.36
N GLU A 68 -7.91 -10.35 12.39
CA GLU A 68 -7.77 -11.67 11.75
C GLU A 68 -7.74 -11.58 10.22
N ALA A 69 -8.43 -10.58 9.66
CA ALA A 69 -8.32 -10.28 8.23
C ALA A 69 -6.91 -9.78 7.85
N ALA A 70 -6.25 -9.04 8.76
CA ALA A 70 -4.87 -8.56 8.56
C ALA A 70 -3.88 -9.73 8.44
N LEU A 71 -3.92 -10.65 9.40
CA LEU A 71 -3.01 -11.78 9.50
C LEU A 71 -3.15 -12.76 8.33
N GLN A 72 -4.36 -12.95 7.80
CA GLN A 72 -4.59 -13.86 6.68
C GLN A 72 -4.18 -13.27 5.33
N ARG A 73 -4.39 -11.96 5.10
CA ARG A 73 -4.12 -11.34 3.79
C ARG A 73 -2.66 -10.90 3.63
N PHE A 74 -2.05 -10.33 4.68
CA PHE A 74 -0.72 -9.73 4.59
C PHE A 74 0.06 -9.86 5.91
N ASN A 75 0.83 -10.94 6.01
CA ASN A 75 1.69 -11.17 7.18
C ASN A 75 2.90 -10.23 7.18
N ARG A 76 3.46 -9.95 8.36
CA ARG A 76 4.66 -9.10 8.60
C ARG A 76 5.81 -9.43 7.65
N VAL A 77 6.01 -10.72 7.37
CA VAL A 77 7.05 -11.21 6.44
C VAL A 77 6.82 -10.69 5.01
N ARG A 78 5.59 -10.71 4.51
CA ARG A 78 5.27 -10.22 3.16
C ARG A 78 5.43 -8.70 3.09
N ALA A 79 4.95 -7.98 4.10
CA ALA A 79 5.12 -6.54 4.19
C ALA A 79 6.60 -6.15 4.16
N SER A 80 7.43 -6.78 5.01
CA SER A 80 8.87 -6.53 5.00
C SER A 80 9.55 -6.93 3.68
N PHE A 81 9.13 -8.02 3.05
CA PHE A 81 9.62 -8.41 1.73
C PHE A 81 9.35 -7.34 0.66
N PHE A 82 8.11 -6.86 0.55
CA PHE A 82 7.76 -5.81 -0.41
C PHE A 82 8.45 -4.48 -0.09
N GLU A 83 8.59 -4.15 1.19
CA GLU A 83 9.34 -2.97 1.62
C GLU A 83 10.79 -3.02 1.12
N ASN A 84 11.49 -4.13 1.38
CA ASN A 84 12.87 -4.33 0.95
C ASN A 84 12.99 -4.39 -0.57
N LEU A 85 12.04 -5.05 -1.24
CA LEU A 85 11.98 -5.09 -2.70
C LEU A 85 11.85 -3.70 -3.31
N GLY A 86 11.01 -2.83 -2.73
CA GLY A 86 10.88 -1.44 -3.17
C GLY A 86 12.19 -0.65 -3.04
N ALA A 87 12.92 -0.85 -1.94
CA ALA A 87 14.24 -0.23 -1.74
C ALA A 87 15.27 -0.74 -2.77
N ILE A 88 15.33 -2.04 -2.99
CA ILE A 88 16.24 -2.67 -3.97
C ILE A 88 15.90 -2.22 -5.39
N MET A 89 14.60 -2.15 -5.75
CA MET A 89 14.18 -1.64 -7.05
C MET A 89 14.60 -0.19 -7.24
N PHE A 90 14.36 0.67 -6.24
CA PHE A 90 14.74 2.08 -6.32
C PHE A 90 16.25 2.25 -6.53
N LEU A 91 17.06 1.58 -5.70
CA LEU A 91 18.51 1.61 -5.82
C LEU A 91 19.00 0.97 -7.13
N GLY A 92 18.39 -0.15 -7.53
CA GLY A 92 18.72 -0.86 -8.76
C GLY A 92 18.53 0.00 -10.01
N ILE A 93 17.41 0.72 -10.11
CA ILE A 93 17.17 1.65 -11.23
C ILE A 93 18.21 2.78 -11.22
N ALA A 94 18.58 3.31 -10.05
CA ALA A 94 19.60 4.35 -9.92
C ALA A 94 21.01 3.87 -10.31
N LEU A 95 21.37 2.62 -9.97
CA LEU A 95 22.62 1.98 -10.36
C LEU A 95 22.66 1.67 -11.86
N LEU A 96 21.53 1.27 -12.47
CA LEU A 96 21.44 1.14 -13.93
C LEU A 96 21.74 2.48 -14.63
N GLY A 97 21.24 3.58 -14.08
CA GLY A 97 21.63 4.93 -14.53
C GLY A 97 23.15 5.19 -14.39
N PHE A 98 23.76 4.77 -13.28
CA PHE A 98 25.20 4.93 -13.05
C PHE A 98 26.04 4.26 -14.13
N PHE A 99 25.70 3.04 -14.56
CA PHE A 99 26.39 2.37 -15.67
C PHE A 99 26.22 3.09 -17.02
N GLY A 100 25.18 3.92 -17.17
CA GLY A 100 24.96 4.78 -18.33
C GLY A 100 25.70 6.12 -18.28
N GLY A 101 26.28 6.51 -17.14
CA GLY A 101 27.13 7.69 -17.02
C GLY A 101 27.14 8.33 -15.63
N TYR A 102 25.98 8.52 -15.01
CA TYR A 102 25.89 9.09 -13.67
C TYR A 102 24.69 8.53 -12.89
N PHE A 103 24.75 8.60 -11.57
CA PHE A 103 23.70 8.07 -10.70
C PHE A 103 22.34 8.73 -11.02
N PHE A 104 21.27 7.94 -11.16
CA PHE A 104 19.94 8.39 -11.62
C PHE A 104 19.85 8.88 -13.07
N LEU A 105 20.81 8.57 -13.94
CA LEU A 105 20.68 8.88 -15.37
C LEU A 105 19.39 8.27 -15.93
N ASN A 106 18.61 9.12 -16.61
CA ASN A 106 17.38 8.71 -17.27
C ASN A 106 17.74 8.03 -18.60
N PHE A 107 17.79 6.70 -18.59
CA PHE A 107 18.16 5.88 -19.74
C PHE A 107 16.96 5.49 -20.62
N LEU A 108 15.74 5.85 -20.23
CA LEU A 108 14.53 5.62 -21.01
C LEU A 108 14.15 6.89 -21.78
N ASN A 109 13.55 6.71 -22.96
CA ASN A 109 13.12 7.84 -23.78
C ASN A 109 12.01 8.64 -23.08
N LYS A 110 12.00 9.96 -23.27
CA LYS A 110 11.09 10.90 -22.61
C LYS A 110 9.76 11.10 -23.36
N GLY A 111 9.43 10.23 -24.32
CA GLY A 111 8.13 10.24 -25.02
C GLY A 111 7.69 11.62 -25.52
N GLU A 112 6.37 11.81 -25.67
CA GLU A 112 5.77 13.12 -25.89
C GLU A 112 5.31 13.74 -24.58
N ALA A 113 5.42 15.07 -24.44
CA ALA A 113 4.97 15.74 -23.23
C ALA A 113 3.47 15.48 -22.98
N PHE A 114 3.10 15.34 -21.70
CA PHE A 114 1.75 15.03 -21.23
C PHE A 114 1.26 13.58 -21.41
N ASP A 115 2.04 12.72 -22.07
CA ASP A 115 1.74 11.28 -22.12
C ASP A 115 2.16 10.54 -20.85
N LEU A 116 1.53 9.38 -20.62
CA LEU A 116 1.88 8.54 -19.48
C LEU A 116 3.34 8.05 -19.52
N PHE A 117 3.88 7.80 -20.72
CA PHE A 117 5.25 7.34 -20.92
C PHE A 117 6.21 8.48 -21.31
N SER A 118 6.04 9.66 -20.70
CA SER A 118 6.80 10.88 -21.03
C SER A 118 7.95 11.24 -20.07
N ALA A 119 8.09 10.51 -18.95
CA ALA A 119 9.07 10.85 -17.92
C ALA A 119 10.25 9.86 -17.82
N GLY A 120 10.43 9.01 -18.84
CA GLY A 120 11.52 8.04 -18.89
C GLY A 120 11.51 7.10 -17.68
N THR A 121 12.54 7.14 -16.83
CA THR A 121 12.67 6.28 -15.64
C THR A 121 11.79 6.70 -14.43
N ILE A 122 11.21 7.91 -14.43
CA ILE A 122 10.44 8.44 -13.29
C ILE A 122 9.23 7.56 -12.90
N PRO A 123 8.40 7.03 -13.82
CA PRO A 123 7.31 6.13 -13.46
C PRO A 123 7.78 4.86 -12.74
N LEU A 124 8.96 4.34 -13.10
CA LEU A 124 9.55 3.18 -12.42
C LEU A 124 9.97 3.52 -10.98
N TYR A 125 10.57 4.70 -10.77
CA TYR A 125 10.86 5.19 -9.42
C TYR A 125 9.58 5.38 -8.60
N ASN A 126 8.51 5.91 -9.20
CA ASN A 126 7.22 6.05 -8.51
C ASN A 126 6.65 4.70 -8.06
N ILE A 127 6.75 3.65 -8.89
CA ILE A 127 6.33 2.30 -8.51
C ILE A 127 7.19 1.75 -7.36
N ALA A 128 8.52 1.91 -7.44
CA ALA A 128 9.44 1.44 -6.39
C ALA A 128 9.17 2.15 -5.05
N ILE A 129 8.99 3.47 -5.06
CA ILE A 129 8.66 4.27 -3.88
C ILE A 129 7.28 3.85 -3.34
N CYS A 130 6.28 3.68 -4.20
CA CYS A 130 4.96 3.21 -3.79
C CYS A 130 5.04 1.89 -3.02
N LEU A 131 5.81 0.93 -3.53
CA LEU A 131 5.99 -0.36 -2.88
C LEU A 131 6.67 -0.21 -1.51
N LYS A 132 7.77 0.56 -1.46
CA LYS A 132 8.51 0.83 -0.22
C LYS A 132 7.63 1.51 0.84
N VAL A 133 6.95 2.58 0.47
CA VAL A 133 6.14 3.41 1.37
C VAL A 133 4.88 2.66 1.80
N GLY A 134 4.17 2.04 0.86
CA GLY A 134 2.94 1.33 1.15
C GLY A 134 3.17 0.15 2.09
N ALA A 135 4.20 -0.67 1.81
CA ALA A 135 4.55 -1.80 2.64
C ALA A 135 5.11 -1.39 4.01
N GLY A 136 5.95 -0.35 4.05
CA GLY A 136 6.50 0.18 5.31
C GLY A 136 5.43 0.77 6.23
N LEU A 137 4.50 1.55 5.69
CA LEU A 137 3.40 2.12 6.49
C LEU A 137 2.47 1.03 7.02
N PHE A 138 2.16 0.04 6.19
CA PHE A 138 1.40 -1.13 6.62
C PHE A 138 2.14 -1.92 7.72
N LEU A 139 3.46 -2.09 7.61
CA LEU A 139 4.31 -2.76 8.60
C LEU A 139 4.31 -2.02 9.95
N ILE A 140 4.39 -0.69 9.92
CA ILE A 140 4.30 0.15 11.13
C ILE A 140 2.93 -0.05 11.79
N PHE A 141 1.85 0.03 11.01
CA PHE A 141 0.50 -0.15 11.52
C PHE A 141 0.31 -1.50 12.20
N ILE A 142 0.69 -2.61 11.55
CA ILE A 142 0.55 -3.94 12.18
C ILE A 142 1.41 -4.05 13.43
N THR A 143 2.63 -3.51 13.43
CA THR A 143 3.52 -3.54 14.59
C THR A 143 2.91 -2.82 15.79
N LEU A 144 2.32 -1.64 15.56
CA LEU A 144 1.62 -0.88 16.61
C LEU A 144 0.41 -1.65 17.16
N VAL A 145 -0.38 -2.27 16.29
CA VAL A 145 -1.54 -3.10 16.69
C VAL A 145 -1.12 -4.31 17.53
N PHE A 146 0.05 -4.89 17.27
CA PHE A 146 0.58 -5.99 18.10
C PHE A 146 1.17 -5.49 19.42
N LEU A 147 1.88 -4.36 19.41
CA LEU A 147 2.48 -3.78 20.61
C LEU A 147 1.43 -3.38 21.64
N SER A 148 0.34 -2.72 21.19
CA SER A 148 -0.75 -2.29 22.09
C SER A 148 -1.42 -3.45 22.83
N LYS A 149 -1.38 -4.67 22.26
CA LYS A 149 -1.94 -5.86 22.88
C LYS A 149 -1.06 -6.43 24.00
N THR A 150 0.24 -6.15 23.98
CA THR A 150 1.18 -6.64 25.00
C THR A 150 1.03 -5.85 26.30
N GLU A 151 0.64 -4.58 26.25
CA GLU A 151 0.41 -3.76 27.45
C GLU A 151 -0.93 -4.04 28.16
N GLU A 152 -1.89 -4.68 27.48
CA GLU A 152 -3.17 -5.10 28.09
C GLU A 152 -3.09 -6.44 28.85
N LYS A 153 -1.89 -7.05 28.98
CA LYS A 153 -1.66 -8.30 29.72
C LYS A 153 -0.72 -8.09 30.89
#